data_AF-A0A8S2SBD0-F1
#
_entry.id   AF-A0A8S2SBD0-F1
#
_cell.length_a   1.000
_cell.length_b   1.000
_cell.length_c   1.000
_cell.angle_alpha   90.00
_cell.angle_beta   90.00
_cell.angle_gamma   90.00
#
_symmetry.space_group_name_H-M   'P 1'
#
loop_
_entity.id
_entity.type
_entity.pdbx_description
1 polymer ?
#
loop_
_entity_poly.entity_id
_entity_poly.type
_entity_poly.pdbx_seq_one_letter_code
_entity_poly.pdbx_strand_id
1 'polypeptide(L)'
;QIQEAQKRLDELRANYEKQMAEKEQLRRDCEHMQMMLEKASRLINGLASEKVRWEATVADLEQQIGYVTGDCLLAAAFLSYMGPFLSQYRDHMMNEIWLKEIKKLSIPCNPNFNFAN
;
A
#
# COMPACT_ATOMS: atom_id res chain seq x y z
N GLN A 1 68.18 10.98 30.20
CA GLN A 1 67.79 11.30 28.81
C GLN A 1 67.16 10.11 28.08
N ILE A 2 67.78 8.91 28.04
CA ILE A 2 67.20 7.74 27.33
C ILE A 2 65.85 7.27 27.93
N GLN A 3 65.74 7.18 29.26
CA GLN A 3 64.48 6.78 29.92
C GLN A 3 63.31 7.75 29.68
N GLU A 4 63.60 9.05 29.59
CA GLU A 4 62.59 10.09 29.39
C GLU A 4 62.07 10.09 27.95
N ALA A 5 62.96 9.86 26.99
CA ALA A 5 62.60 9.62 25.59
C ALA A 5 61.77 8.34 25.42
N GLN A 6 62.12 7.26 26.14
CA GLN A 6 61.37 6.01 26.12
C GLN A 6 59.94 6.20 26.66
N LYS A 7 59.80 6.91 27.78
CA LYS A 7 58.50 7.17 28.41
C LYS A 7 57.56 7.97 27.50
N ARG A 8 58.07 9.01 26.84
CA ARG A 8 57.31 9.77 25.83
C ARG A 8 56.90 8.92 24.63
N LEU A 9 57.74 7.97 24.22
CA LEU A 9 57.46 7.08 23.10
C LEU A 9 56.33 6.10 23.44
N ASP A 10 56.32 5.59 24.67
CA ASP A 10 55.28 4.69 25.18
C ASP A 10 53.94 5.43 25.36
N GLU A 11 53.96 6.65 25.90
CA GLU A 11 52.77 7.51 25.99
C GLU A 11 52.17 7.81 24.61
N LEU A 12 53.02 8.13 23.63
CA LEU A 12 52.58 8.40 22.26
C LEU A 12 51.98 7.16 21.60
N ARG A 13 52.55 5.97 21.83
CA ARG A 13 52.00 4.69 21.35
C ARG A 13 50.64 4.40 21.97
N ALA A 14 50.51 4.55 23.29
CA ALA A 14 49.24 4.34 23.98
C ALA A 14 48.14 5.29 23.48
N ASN A 15 48.47 6.57 23.27
CA ASN A 15 47.53 7.53 22.68
C ASN A 15 47.19 7.17 21.23
N TYR A 16 48.17 6.75 20.43
CA TYR A 16 47.94 6.33 19.05
C TYR A 16 47.00 5.12 18.97
N GLU A 17 47.24 4.08 19.79
CA GLU A 17 46.37 2.90 19.85
C GLU A 17 44.94 3.25 20.29
N LYS A 18 44.80 4.13 21.29
CA LYS A 18 43.48 4.64 21.72
C LYS A 18 42.75 5.35 20.57
N GLN A 19 43.42 6.27 19.89
CA GLN A 19 42.85 7.02 18.76
C GLN A 19 42.50 6.11 17.58
N MET A 20 43.33 5.09 17.32
CA MET A 20 43.05 4.09 16.28
C MET A 20 41.83 3.22 16.63
N ALA A 21 41.69 2.81 17.90
CA ALA A 21 40.52 2.06 18.36
C ALA A 21 39.23 2.88 18.26
N GLU A 22 39.28 4.16 18.63
CA GLU A 22 38.14 5.08 18.52
C GLU A 22 37.75 5.33 17.05
N LYS A 23 38.74 5.53 16.18
CA LYS A 23 38.52 5.64 14.73
C LYS A 23 37.85 4.40 14.16
N GLU A 24 38.32 3.21 14.55
CA GLU A 24 37.76 1.95 14.04
C GLU A 24 36.33 1.72 14.57
N GLN A 25 36.04 2.13 15.80
CA GLN A 25 34.68 2.10 16.33
C GLN A 25 33.74 3.00 15.54
N LEU A 26 34.13 4.27 15.33
CA LEU A 26 33.36 5.22 14.52
C LEU A 26 33.15 4.72 13.09
N ARG A 27 34.16 4.07 12.49
CA ARG A 27 34.04 3.47 11.16
C ARG A 27 32.94 2.40 11.13
N ARG A 28 32.94 1.49 12.11
CA ARG A 28 31.92 0.44 12.23
C ARG A 28 30.52 1.02 12.42
N ASP A 29 30.39 2.06 13.24
CA ASP A 29 29.11 2.72 13.50
C ASP A 29 28.58 3.42 12.23
N CYS A 30 29.47 4.07 11.46
CA CYS A 30 29.13 4.65 10.17
C CYS A 30 28.68 3.61 9.14
N GLU A 31 29.40 2.48 9.03
CA GLU A 31 29.04 1.39 8.13
C GLU A 31 27.66 0.79 8.49
N HIS A 32 27.42 0.60 9.78
CA HIS A 32 26.12 0.12 10.26
C HIS A 32 24.99 1.13 9.96
N MET A 33 25.23 2.42 10.18
CA MET A 33 24.27 3.48 9.87
C MET A 33 23.95 3.53 8.37
N GLN A 34 24.97 3.41 7.51
CA GLN A 34 24.79 3.42 6.07
C GLN A 34 23.92 2.24 5.61
N MET A 35 24.15 1.04 6.15
CA MET A 35 23.29 -0.12 5.88
C MET A 35 21.83 0.14 6.30
N MET A 36 21.62 0.79 7.46
CA MET A 36 20.25 1.11 7.91
C MET A 36 19.58 2.15 7.02
N LEU A 37 20.31 3.17 6.56
CA LEU A 37 19.80 4.16 5.62
C LEU A 37 19.40 3.53 4.28
N GLU A 38 20.20 2.60 3.75
CA GLU A 38 19.85 1.88 2.53
C GLU A 38 18.57 1.05 2.69
N LYS A 39 18.42 0.35 3.82
CA LYS A 39 17.20 -0.40 4.13
C LYS A 39 15.98 0.51 4.23
N ALA A 40 16.10 1.63 4.95
CA ALA A 40 15.04 2.62 5.08
C ALA A 40 14.65 3.24 3.74
N SER A 41 15.63 3.60 2.90
CA SER A 41 15.38 4.15 1.57
C SER A 41 14.64 3.15 0.68
N ARG A 42 15.02 1.86 0.68
CA ARG A 42 14.28 0.83 -0.06
C ARG A 42 12.83 0.72 0.41
N LEU A 43 12.60 0.75 1.72
CA LEU A 43 11.25 0.71 2.28
C LEU A 43 10.42 1.93 1.87
N ILE A 44 10.99 3.13 1.96
CA ILE A 44 10.31 4.38 1.58
C ILE A 44 9.97 4.38 0.08
N ASN A 45 10.92 3.96 -0.76
CA ASN A 45 10.71 3.90 -2.20
C ASN A 45 9.64 2.87 -2.57
N GLY A 46 9.63 1.71 -1.91
CA GLY A 46 8.55 0.73 -2.06
C GLY A 46 7.21 1.29 -1.58
N LEU A 47 7.18 2.01 -0.45
CA LEU A 47 5.92 2.57 0.06
C LEU A 47 5.38 3.72 -0.81
N ALA A 48 6.23 4.40 -1.57
CA ALA A 48 5.83 5.49 -2.44
C ALA A 48 4.90 5.02 -3.58
N SER A 49 5.19 3.87 -4.22
CA SER A 49 4.28 3.29 -5.21
C SER A 49 2.97 2.83 -4.58
N GLU A 50 3.05 2.28 -3.37
CA GLU A 50 1.90 1.75 -2.64
C GLU A 50 0.96 2.87 -2.24
N LYS A 51 1.51 4.03 -1.85
CA LYS A 51 0.74 5.25 -1.58
C LYS A 51 -0.11 5.66 -2.78
N VAL A 52 0.49 5.78 -3.96
CA VAL A 52 -0.23 6.18 -5.19
C VAL A 52 -1.34 5.19 -5.51
N ARG A 53 -1.05 3.88 -5.38
CA ARG A 53 -2.06 2.84 -5.57
C ARG A 53 -3.20 2.97 -4.58
N TRP A 54 -2.91 3.17 -3.29
CA TRP A 54 -3.94 3.31 -2.26
C TRP A 54 -4.78 4.57 -2.44
N GLU A 55 -4.18 5.70 -2.84
CA GLU A 55 -4.92 6.91 -3.18
C GLU A 55 -5.90 6.65 -4.33
N ALA A 56 -5.48 5.95 -5.38
CA ALA A 56 -6.35 5.56 -6.47
C ALA A 56 -7.46 4.57 -6.02
N THR A 57 -7.12 3.60 -5.17
CA THR A 57 -8.10 2.65 -4.60
C THR A 57 -9.14 3.36 -3.74
N VAL A 58 -8.73 4.34 -2.92
CA VAL A 58 -9.66 5.10 -2.08
C VAL A 58 -10.63 5.88 -2.96
N ALA A 59 -10.15 6.57 -4.00
CA ALA A 59 -11.02 7.30 -4.93
C ALA A 59 -12.03 6.39 -5.65
N ASP A 60 -11.59 5.21 -6.09
CA ASP A 60 -12.48 4.21 -6.72
C ASP A 60 -13.52 3.67 -5.72
N LEU A 61 -13.11 3.37 -4.49
CA LEU A 61 -14.02 2.90 -3.44
C LEU A 61 -15.05 3.95 -3.02
N GLU A 62 -14.65 5.22 -2.93
CA GLU A 62 -15.57 6.34 -2.65
C GLU A 62 -16.66 6.43 -3.73
N GLN A 63 -16.29 6.25 -5.00
CA GLN A 63 -17.26 6.18 -6.09
C GLN A 63 -18.16 4.94 -5.96
N GLN A 64 -17.58 3.75 -5.73
CA GLN A 64 -18.33 2.49 -5.65
C GLN A 64 -19.31 2.46 -4.48
N ILE A 65 -18.96 3.04 -3.33
CA ILE A 65 -19.86 3.17 -2.17
C ILE A 65 -21.18 3.85 -2.55
N GLY A 66 -21.13 4.84 -3.45
CA GLY A 66 -22.33 5.51 -3.94
C GLY A 66 -23.28 4.58 -4.69
N TYR A 67 -22.79 3.50 -5.30
CA TYR A 67 -23.59 2.57 -6.10
C TYR A 67 -24.10 1.35 -5.32
N VAL A 68 -23.51 1.05 -4.15
CA VAL A 68 -23.80 -0.17 -3.37
C VAL A 68 -25.30 -0.37 -3.14
N THR A 69 -26.05 0.70 -2.84
CA THR A 69 -27.49 0.58 -2.58
C THR A 69 -28.26 0.07 -3.81
N GLY A 70 -28.02 0.63 -4.99
CA GLY A 70 -28.65 0.18 -6.23
C GLY A 70 -28.20 -1.20 -6.65
N ASP A 71 -26.91 -1.50 -6.48
CA ASP A 71 -26.33 -2.81 -6.83
C ASP A 71 -26.89 -3.92 -5.92
N CYS A 72 -27.00 -3.67 -4.61
CA CYS A 72 -27.64 -4.60 -3.68
C CYS A 72 -29.12 -4.84 -4.00
N LEU A 73 -29.86 -3.79 -4.38
CA LEU A 73 -31.26 -3.91 -4.79
C LEU A 73 -31.40 -4.81 -6.02
N LEU A 74 -30.58 -4.57 -7.05
CA LEU A 74 -30.56 -5.36 -8.28
C LEU A 74 -30.18 -6.83 -8.01
N ALA A 75 -29.15 -7.06 -7.21
CA ALA A 75 -28.73 -8.40 -6.82
C ALA A 75 -29.82 -9.15 -6.04
N ALA A 76 -30.49 -8.48 -5.09
CA ALA A 76 -31.58 -9.07 -4.32
C ALA A 76 -32.80 -9.39 -5.20
N ALA A 77 -33.13 -8.51 -6.14
CA ALA A 77 -34.20 -8.71 -7.11
C ALA A 77 -33.92 -9.92 -8.02
N PHE A 78 -32.69 -10.03 -8.53
CA PHE A 78 -32.28 -11.17 -9.35
C PHE A 78 -32.40 -12.49 -8.57
N LEU A 79 -31.85 -12.55 -7.36
CA LEU A 79 -31.86 -13.76 -6.54
C LEU A 79 -33.29 -14.19 -6.15
N SER A 80 -34.15 -13.21 -5.86
CA SER A 80 -35.49 -13.47 -5.32
C SER A 80 -36.52 -13.81 -6.40
N TYR A 81 -36.44 -13.18 -7.57
CA TYR A 81 -37.50 -13.26 -8.59
C TYR A 81 -37.08 -13.97 -9.87
N MET A 82 -35.79 -14.04 -10.20
CA MET A 82 -35.35 -14.43 -11.54
C MET A 82 -34.92 -15.89 -11.67
N GLY A 83 -34.75 -16.60 -10.55
CA GLY A 83 -34.32 -18.00 -10.51
C GLY A 83 -35.07 -18.97 -11.44
N PRO A 84 -36.42 -18.95 -11.51
CA PRO A 84 -37.19 -19.87 -12.35
C PRO A 84 -37.10 -19.63 -13.87
N PHE A 85 -36.53 -18.50 -14.29
CA PHE A 85 -36.56 -18.09 -15.70
C PHE A 85 -35.27 -18.45 -16.45
N LEU A 86 -35.39 -18.63 -17.75
CA LEU A 86 -34.28 -18.87 -18.68
C LEU A 86 -33.41 -17.61 -18.83
N SER A 87 -32.15 -17.77 -19.22
CA SER A 87 -31.16 -16.68 -19.30
C SER A 87 -31.69 -15.47 -20.07
N GLN A 88 -32.21 -15.66 -21.28
CA GLN A 88 -32.72 -14.58 -22.12
C GLN A 88 -33.82 -13.76 -21.43
N TYR A 89 -34.66 -14.43 -20.63
CA TYR A 89 -35.74 -13.77 -19.91
C TYR A 89 -35.24 -13.05 -18.65
N ARG A 90 -34.22 -13.61 -17.97
CA ARG A 90 -33.52 -12.91 -16.89
C ARG A 90 -32.81 -11.66 -17.39
N ASP A 91 -32.16 -11.74 -18.55
CA ASP A 91 -31.49 -10.61 -19.20
C ASP A 91 -32.51 -9.51 -19.57
N HIS A 92 -33.66 -9.90 -20.11
CA HIS A 92 -34.75 -8.96 -20.39
C HIS A 92 -35.27 -8.31 -19.10
N MET A 93 -35.56 -9.10 -18.06
CA MET A 93 -36.03 -8.58 -16.77
C MET A 93 -35.03 -7.60 -16.14
N MET A 94 -33.74 -7.94 -16.13
CA MET A 94 -32.71 -7.07 -15.56
C MET A 94 -32.52 -5.79 -16.36
N ASN A 95 -32.29 -5.89 -17.67
CA ASN A 95 -31.87 -4.77 -18.50
C ASN A 95 -33.04 -3.87 -18.92
N GLU A 96 -34.18 -4.47 -19.23
CA GLU A 96 -35.31 -3.76 -19.82
C GLU A 96 -36.37 -3.32 -18.80
N ILE A 97 -36.39 -3.94 -17.60
CA ILE A 97 -37.38 -3.64 -16.56
C ILE A 97 -36.69 -3.02 -15.33
N TRP A 98 -35.87 -3.79 -14.61
CA TRP A 98 -35.31 -3.35 -13.33
C TRP A 98 -34.34 -2.18 -13.47
N LEU A 99 -33.38 -2.26 -14.39
CA LEU A 99 -32.43 -1.17 -14.63
C LEU A 99 -33.11 0.12 -15.12
N LYS A 100 -34.20 0.01 -15.89
CA LYS A 100 -34.97 1.20 -16.32
C LYS A 100 -35.69 1.87 -15.15
N GLU A 101 -36.33 1.08 -14.28
CA GLU A 101 -37.03 1.63 -13.11
C GLU A 101 -36.07 2.25 -12.09
N ILE A 102 -34.91 1.62 -11.83
CA ILE A 102 -33.88 2.20 -10.95
C ILE A 102 -33.37 3.54 -11.48
N LYS A 103 -33.11 3.64 -12.79
CA LYS A 103 -32.74 4.91 -13.44
C LYS A 103 -33.84 5.97 -13.32
N LYS A 104 -35.10 5.59 -13.53
CA LYS A 104 -36.25 6.48 -13.40
C LYS A 104 -36.41 7.01 -11.96
N LEU A 105 -36.16 6.16 -10.96
CA LEU A 105 -36.18 6.52 -9.55
C LEU A 105 -34.92 7.28 -9.10
N SER A 106 -33.96 7.52 -10.00
CA SER A 106 -32.68 8.18 -9.71
C SER A 106 -31.91 7.50 -8.57
N ILE A 107 -32.04 6.17 -8.46
CA ILE A 107 -31.27 5.36 -7.52
C ILE A 107 -29.89 5.13 -8.15
N PRO A 108 -28.79 5.55 -7.50
CA PRO A 108 -27.45 5.32 -8.01
C PRO A 108 -27.15 3.82 -8.06
N CYS A 109 -26.69 3.35 -9.22
CA CYS A 109 -26.21 1.99 -9.43
C CYS A 109 -25.02 2.02 -10.37
N ASN A 110 -24.21 0.96 -10.36
CA ASN A 110 -23.09 0.85 -11.26
C ASN A 110 -23.58 0.84 -12.73
N PRO A 111 -23.09 1.73 -13.61
CA PRO A 111 -23.49 1.76 -15.02
C PRO A 111 -23.23 0.46 -15.77
N ASN A 112 -22.24 -0.31 -15.30
CA ASN A 112 -21.84 -1.60 -15.84
C ASN A 112 -22.24 -2.75 -14.89
N PHE A 113 -23.30 -2.58 -14.08
CA PHE A 113 -23.78 -3.63 -13.20
C PHE A 113 -24.05 -4.92 -14.01
N ASN A 114 -23.39 -6.00 -13.60
CA ASN A 114 -23.61 -7.32 -14.16
C ASN A 114 -23.62 -8.35 -13.03
N PHE A 115 -24.64 -9.20 -13.02
CA PHE A 115 -24.79 -10.26 -12.02
C PHE A 115 -24.11 -11.58 -12.44
N ALA A 116 -23.91 -11.81 -13.74
CA ALA A 116 -23.60 -13.14 -14.28
C ALA A 116 -22.53 -13.17 -15.40
N ASN A 117 -21.60 -12.21 -15.42
CA ASN A 117 -20.32 -12.38 -16.15
C ASN A 117 -19.14 -12.09 -15.22
#